data_AF-A0A7W9XM72-F1
#
_entry.id   AF-A0A7W9XM72-F1
#
_cell.length_a   1.000
_cell.length_b   1.000
_cell.length_c   1.000
_cell.angle_alpha   90.00
_cell.angle_beta   90.00
_cell.angle_gamma   90.00
#
_symmetry.space_group_name_H-M   'P 1'
#
loop_
_entity.id
_entity.type
_entity.pdbx_description
1 polymer ?
#
loop_
_entity_poly.entity_id
_entity_poly.type
_entity_poly.pdbx_seq_one_letter_code
_entity_poly.pdbx_strand_id
1 'polypeptide(L)'
;MGEISIKINIADRVYPLKVNMEEEEIIRRAAKLINDRIKEYQENYAVRDKQDLLSMAVLHYATSSLKAEKKVTVEDTDIAEKVYQLDHLLTEFFSK
;
A
#
# COMPACT_ATOMS: atom_id res chain seq x y z
N MET A 1 21.29 11.25 9.81
CA MET A 1 20.35 10.12 9.73
C MET A 1 21.17 8.86 9.53
N GLY A 2 21.08 7.90 10.46
CA GLY A 2 21.91 6.71 10.45
C GLY A 2 21.23 5.57 9.70
N GLU A 3 21.91 5.01 8.70
CA GLU A 3 21.52 3.73 8.12
C GLU A 3 21.84 2.60 9.10
N ILE A 4 20.91 1.66 9.25
CA ILE A 4 21.07 0.47 10.06
C ILE A 4 20.93 -0.77 9.20
N SER A 5 21.68 -1.82 9.53
CA SER A 5 21.53 -3.12 8.88
C SER A 5 20.54 -3.98 9.66
N ILE A 6 19.50 -4.44 8.97
CA ILE A 6 18.47 -5.31 9.53
C ILE A 6 18.41 -6.62 8.75
N LYS A 7 17.85 -7.65 9.40
CA LYS A 7 17.48 -8.92 8.74
C LYS A 7 15.97 -9.05 8.77
N ILE A 8 15.38 -9.23 7.59
CA ILE A 8 13.95 -9.42 7.40
C ILE A 8 13.70 -10.85 6.93
N ASN A 9 12.67 -11.51 7.46
CA ASN A 9 12.25 -12.84 7.02
C ASN A 9 10.97 -12.73 6.20
N ILE A 10 10.99 -13.25 4.96
CA ILE A 10 9.83 -13.32 4.06
C ILE A 10 9.76 -14.75 3.49
N ALA A 11 8.65 -15.45 3.71
CA ALA A 11 8.41 -16.79 3.18
C ALA A 11 9.55 -17.79 3.49
N ASP A 12 10.05 -17.77 4.73
CA ASP A 12 11.19 -18.56 5.22
C ASP A 12 12.55 -18.23 4.59
N ARG A 13 12.67 -17.06 3.96
CA ARG A 13 13.93 -16.54 3.42
C ARG A 13 14.35 -15.30 4.18
N VAL A 14 15.61 -15.29 4.63
CA VAL A 14 16.20 -14.16 5.34
C VAL A 14 16.91 -13.24 4.36
N TYR A 15 16.48 -11.98 4.31
CA TYR A 15 17.06 -10.93 3.49
C TYR A 15 17.78 -9.92 4.40
N PRO A 16 19.11 -9.77 4.29
CA PRO A 16 19.83 -8.68 4.91
C PRO A 16 19.61 -7.39 4.12
N LEU A 17 19.18 -6.33 4.80
CA LEU A 17 18.88 -5.02 4.21
C LEU A 17 19.63 -3.92 4.98
N LYS A 18 20.00 -2.84 4.29
CA LYS A 18 20.41 -1.59 4.91
C LYS A 18 19.27 -0.59 4.70
N VAL A 19 18.78 -0.01 5.79
CA VAL A 19 17.60 0.85 5.77
C VAL A 19 17.81 2.07 6.66
N ASN A 20 17.09 3.14 6.38
CA ASN A 20 17.03 4.28 7.27
C ASN A 20 16.32 3.90 8.57
N MET A 21 16.77 4.45 9.70
CA MET A 21 16.17 4.18 11.01
C MET A 21 14.67 4.53 11.07
N GLU A 22 14.24 5.55 10.31
CA GLU A 22 12.84 6.00 10.22
C GLU A 22 11.96 5.02 9.43
N GLU A 23 12.54 4.25 8.51
CA GLU A 23 11.81 3.31 7.65
C GLU A 23 11.77 1.89 8.21
N GLU A 24 12.63 1.58 9.18
CA GLU A 24 12.80 0.22 9.70
C GLU A 24 11.48 -0.41 10.16
N GLU A 25 10.69 0.36 10.90
CA GLU A 25 9.42 -0.12 11.44
C GLU A 25 8.41 -0.41 10.32
N ILE A 26 8.35 0.46 9.30
CA ILE A 26 7.47 0.30 8.14
C ILE A 26 7.86 -0.95 7.36
N ILE A 27 9.15 -1.18 7.14
CA ILE A 27 9.68 -2.34 6.43
C ILE A 27 9.36 -3.64 7.19
N ARG A 28 9.50 -3.65 8.52
CA ARG A 28 9.10 -4.80 9.34
C ARG A 28 7.61 -5.10 9.26
N ARG A 29 6.78 -4.06 9.34
CA ARG A 29 5.32 -4.21 9.19
C ARG A 29 4.95 -4.76 7.82
N ALA A 30 5.57 -4.26 6.76
CA ALA A 30 5.35 -4.76 5.40
C ALA A 30 5.74 -6.25 5.26
N ALA A 31 6.88 -6.66 5.80
CA ALA A 31 7.30 -8.06 5.79
C ALA A 31 6.33 -8.98 6.55
N LYS A 32 5.86 -8.55 7.73
CA LYS A 32 4.85 -9.29 8.51
C LYS A 32 3.56 -9.46 7.70
N LEU A 33 3.08 -8.37 7.10
CA LEU A 33 1.88 -8.34 6.30
C LEU A 33 1.95 -9.31 5.10
N ILE A 34 3.09 -9.39 4.42
CA ILE A 34 3.32 -10.36 3.34
C ILE A 34 3.26 -11.80 3.88
N ASN A 35 3.94 -12.09 4.99
CA ASN A 35 3.96 -13.44 5.58
C ASN A 35 2.56 -13.90 6.02
N ASP A 36 1.78 -13.00 6.63
CA ASP A 36 0.41 -13.29 7.06
C ASP A 36 -0.47 -13.67 5.84
N ARG A 37 -0.33 -12.97 4.70
CA ARG A 37 -1.04 -13.33 3.46
C ARG A 37 -0.58 -14.64 2.85
N ILE A 38 0.72 -14.91 2.84
CA ILE A 38 1.24 -16.19 2.34
C ILE A 38 0.67 -17.33 3.19
N LYS A 39 0.60 -17.17 4.51
CA LYS A 39 0.01 -18.16 5.41
C LYS A 39 -1.47 -18.37 5.13
N GLU A 40 -2.25 -17.30 4.97
CA GLU A 40 -3.66 -17.39 4.58
C GLU A 40 -3.84 -18.12 3.25
N TYR A 41 -2.96 -17.89 2.27
CA TYR A 41 -3.03 -18.60 1.00
C TYR A 41 -2.60 -20.08 1.12
N GLN A 42 -1.64 -20.41 1.98
CA GLN A 42 -1.28 -21.81 2.27
C GLN A 42 -2.44 -22.58 2.91
N GLU A 43 -3.20 -21.92 3.78
CA GLU A 43 -4.35 -22.53 4.45
C GLU A 43 -5.55 -22.69 3.49
N ASN A 44 -5.79 -21.72 2.61
CA ASN A 44 -6.96 -21.69 1.74
C ASN A 44 -6.77 -22.34 0.37
N TYR A 45 -5.53 -22.48 -0.11
CA TYR A 45 -5.24 -23.04 -1.44
C TYR A 45 -4.36 -24.29 -1.32
N ALA A 46 -4.65 -25.31 -2.14
CA ALA A 46 -3.81 -26.52 -2.24
C ALA A 46 -2.45 -26.28 -2.95
N VAL A 47 -2.00 -25.02 -3.02
CA VAL A 47 -0.75 -24.61 -3.66
C VAL A 47 0.39 -24.89 -2.69
N ARG A 48 1.28 -25.81 -3.08
CA ARG A 48 2.41 -26.23 -2.25
C ARG A 48 3.66 -25.38 -2.45
N ASP A 49 3.77 -24.67 -3.57
CA ASP A 49 4.94 -23.84 -3.85
C ASP A 49 4.83 -22.45 -3.20
N LYS A 50 5.78 -22.14 -2.33
CA LYS A 50 5.89 -20.85 -1.64
C LYS A 50 6.16 -19.71 -2.62
N GLN A 51 6.78 -19.97 -3.77
CA GLN A 51 7.02 -18.95 -4.79
C GLN A 51 5.74 -18.55 -5.51
N ASP A 52 4.84 -19.49 -5.77
CA ASP A 52 3.54 -19.20 -6.38
C ASP A 52 2.65 -18.41 -5.41
N LEU A 53 2.65 -18.80 -4.14
CA LEU A 53 1.92 -18.09 -3.08
C LEU A 53 2.44 -16.66 -2.89
N LEU A 54 3.76 -16.46 -2.96
CA LEU A 54 4.35 -15.13 -2.95
C LEU A 54 3.91 -14.32 -4.18
N SER A 55 3.88 -14.94 -5.36
CA SER A 55 3.44 -14.28 -6.60
C SER A 55 1.96 -13.88 -6.53
N MET A 56 1.10 -14.71 -5.94
CA MET A 56 -0.31 -14.36 -5.67
C MET A 56 -0.43 -13.18 -4.72
N ALA A 57 0.37 -13.15 -3.64
CA ALA A 57 0.40 -12.02 -2.71
C ALA A 57 0.82 -10.73 -3.41
N VAL A 58 1.89 -10.78 -4.21
CA VAL A 58 2.36 -9.62 -4.98
C VAL A 58 1.28 -9.12 -5.93
N LEU A 59 0.63 -10.01 -6.68
CA LEU A 59 -0.46 -9.62 -7.59
C LEU A 59 -1.63 -8.95 -6.84
N HIS A 60 -2.01 -9.50 -5.69
CA HIS A 60 -3.05 -8.94 -4.86
C HIS A 60 -2.68 -7.53 -4.38
N TYR A 61 -1.47 -7.35 -3.83
CA TYR A 61 -1.00 -6.04 -3.38
C TYR A 61 -0.90 -5.01 -4.51
N ALA A 62 -0.36 -5.39 -5.67
CA ALA A 62 -0.29 -4.53 -6.84
C ALA A 62 -1.69 -4.08 -7.28
N THR A 63 -2.65 -5.02 -7.32
CA THR A 63 -4.05 -4.72 -7.66
C THR A 63 -4.70 -3.78 -6.63
N SER A 64 -4.44 -3.99 -5.35
CA SER A 64 -4.93 -3.11 -4.29
C SER A 64 -4.34 -1.71 -4.37
N SER A 65 -3.04 -1.59 -4.67
CA SER A 65 -2.38 -0.29 -4.87
C SER A 65 -3.00 0.49 -6.02
N LEU A 66 -3.15 -0.16 -7.19
CA LEU A 66 -3.77 0.47 -8.36
C LEU A 66 -5.23 0.91 -8.11
N LYS A 67 -5.99 0.13 -7.32
CA LYS A 67 -7.34 0.52 -6.91
C LYS A 67 -7.33 1.72 -5.94
N ALA A 68 -6.38 1.77 -5.02
CA ALA A 68 -6.23 2.86 -4.07
C ALA A 68 -5.83 4.17 -4.78
N GLU A 69 -4.85 4.12 -5.68
CA GLU A 69 -4.45 5.25 -6.53
C GLU A 69 -5.64 5.81 -7.31
N LYS A 70 -6.42 4.93 -7.94
CA LYS A 70 -7.63 5.34 -8.67
C LYS A 70 -8.66 6.02 -7.75
N LYS A 71 -8.84 5.52 -6.51
CA LYS A 71 -9.78 6.10 -5.54
C LYS A 71 -9.35 7.49 -5.11
N VAL A 72 -8.06 7.69 -4.82
CA VAL A 72 -7.49 9.01 -4.48
C VAL A 72 -7.71 9.99 -5.62
N THR A 73 -7.44 9.60 -6.86
CA THR A 73 -7.66 10.48 -8.02
C THR A 73 -9.13 10.91 -8.17
N VAL A 74 -10.07 9.98 -7.94
CA VAL A 74 -11.52 10.30 -8.00
C VAL A 74 -11.94 11.24 -6.86
N GLU A 75 -11.44 11.01 -5.64
CA GLU A 75 -11.73 11.87 -4.49
C GLU A 75 -11.18 13.29 -4.70
N ASP A 76 -9.96 13.44 -5.24
CA ASP A 76 -9.38 14.75 -5.54
C ASP A 76 -10.21 15.52 -6.57
N THR A 77 -10.73 14.84 -7.61
CA THR A 77 -11.59 15.48 -8.62
C THR A 77 -12.93 15.94 -8.04
N ASP A 78 -13.56 15.14 -7.18
CA ASP A 78 -14.85 15.49 -6.55
C ASP A 78 -14.69 16.65 -5.56
N ILE A 79 -13.57 16.68 -4.82
CA ILE A 79 -13.26 17.80 -3.92
C ILE A 79 -13.02 19.08 -4.73
N ALA A 80 -12.24 19.02 -5.81
CA ALA A 80 -11.99 20.17 -6.67
C ALA A 80 -13.30 20.73 -7.27
N GLU A 81 -14.20 19.85 -7.71
CA GLU A 81 -15.50 20.25 -8.24
C GLU A 81 -16.37 20.95 -7.17
N LYS A 82 -16.42 20.41 -5.95
CA LYS A 82 -17.15 21.05 -4.83
C LYS A 82 -16.58 22.40 -4.44
N VAL A 83 -15.25 22.56 -4.46
CA VAL A 83 -14.60 23.85 -4.20
C VAL A 83 -14.98 24.87 -5.29
N TYR A 84 -15.00 24.45 -6.57
CA TYR A 84 -15.41 25.32 -7.67
C TYR A 84 -16.88 25.75 -7.58
N GLN A 85 -17.77 24.83 -7.19
CA GLN A 85 -19.17 25.14 -6.94
C GLN A 85 -19.36 26.15 -5.81
N LEU A 86 -18.58 26.02 -4.73
CA LEU A 86 -18.56 26.98 -3.61
C LEU A 86 -18.09 28.36 -4.06
N ASP A 87 -17.00 28.43 -4.84
CA ASP A 87 -16.48 29.68 -5.38
C ASP A 87 -17.48 30.37 -6.32
N HIS A 88 -18.17 29.60 -7.16
CA HIS A 88 -19.25 30.12 -8.01
C HIS A 88 -20.40 30.68 -7.19
N LEU A 89 -20.86 29.97 -6.15
CA LEU A 89 -21.94 30.44 -5.28
C LEU A 89 -21.57 31.73 -4.54
N LEU A 90 -20.33 31.84 -4.06
CA LEU A 90 -19.84 33.05 -3.40
C LEU A 90 -19.75 34.21 -4.39
N THR A 91 -19.20 33.98 -5.58
CA THR A 91 -19.10 35.00 -6.63
C THR A 91 -20.49 35.48 -7.05
N GLU A 92 -21.44 34.57 -7.22
CA GLU A 92 -22.83 34.90 -7.54
C GLU A 92 -23.47 35.75 -6.43
N PHE A 93 -23.24 35.39 -5.16
CA PHE A 93 -23.74 36.14 -4.01
C PHE A 93 -23.15 37.55 -3.92
N PHE A 94 -21.85 37.73 -4.16
CA PHE A 94 -21.19 39.04 -4.14
C PHE A 94 -21.43 39.89 -5.41
N SER A 95 -21.93 39.27 -6.49
CA SER A 95 -22.31 39.98 -7.73
C SER A 95 -23.73 40.55 -7.71
N LYS A 96 -24.51 40.27 -6.66
CA LYS A 96 -25.79 40.93 -6.34
C LYS A 96 -25.60 42.06 -5.34
#